data_AF-A0A562R574-F1
#
_entry.id   AF-A0A562R574-F1
#
_cell.length_a   1.000
_cell.length_b   1.000
_cell.length_c   1.000
_cell.angle_alpha   90.00
_cell.angle_beta   90.00
_cell.angle_gamma   90.00
#
_symmetry.space_group_name_H-M   'P 1'
#
loop_
_entity.id
_entity.type
_entity.pdbx_description
1 polymer ?
#
loop_
_entity_poly.entity_id
_entity_poly.type
_entity_poly.pdbx_seq_one_letter_code
_entity_poly.pdbx_strand_id
1 'polypeptide(L)'
;MDQQGKPPAARKAARKDGEGNGQKVVPKDGQHEGRQLARKDRDGGGQRQIALLRGVNVGRAKRIAMADLRQVLGELGFTGARTLLNSGNAVFDCDGLDAAQSSTSMSATRIEEALVLKLGVGSRVTVLDAQQLDDVVADNPLGAIAVDPARLMVSVFSNPADRAKLEPLAHQPWEPEAFALGRWAAYIWCADGVLASRAAAAMGKLLGDGVTTRNWATISKLHALARADA
;
A
#
# COMPACT_ATOMS: atom_id res chain seq x y z
N MET A 1 38.43 -28.04 65.30
CA MET A 1 39.10 -28.99 64.39
C MET A 1 38.11 -30.12 64.16
N ASP A 2 37.55 -30.15 62.95
CA ASP A 2 37.07 -31.30 62.15
C ASP A 2 36.48 -32.50 62.93
N GLN A 3 35.26 -32.98 62.70
CA GLN A 3 34.72 -33.46 61.43
C GLN A 3 33.18 -33.69 61.55
N GLN A 4 32.48 -33.35 60.47
CA GLN A 4 31.15 -33.84 60.06
C GLN A 4 31.20 -35.37 59.87
N GLY A 5 30.15 -36.20 59.86
CA GLY A 5 28.70 -36.06 59.87
C GLY A 5 28.09 -37.32 59.23
N LYS A 6 26.94 -37.81 59.75
CA LYS A 6 25.92 -38.70 59.12
C LYS A 6 24.87 -39.11 60.19
N PRO A 7 23.68 -39.71 59.90
CA PRO A 7 23.00 -40.11 58.64
C PRO A 7 21.44 -39.86 58.74
N PRO A 8 20.47 -40.60 58.13
CA PRO A 8 20.41 -41.50 56.95
C PRO A 8 19.23 -41.27 55.94
N ALA A 9 19.37 -41.92 54.77
CA ALA A 9 18.40 -42.64 53.89
C ALA A 9 16.99 -42.10 53.53
N ALA A 10 16.65 -42.14 52.22
CA ALA A 10 15.52 -42.96 51.70
C ALA A 10 15.35 -42.92 50.16
N ARG A 11 15.30 -44.15 49.59
CA ARG A 11 14.47 -44.72 48.50
C ARG A 11 14.09 -43.94 47.22
N LYS A 12 14.39 -44.62 46.09
CA LYS A 12 13.77 -44.49 44.76
C LYS A 12 12.27 -44.79 44.77
N ALA A 13 11.50 -44.01 43.99
CA ALA A 13 10.20 -44.40 43.44
C ALA A 13 10.02 -43.77 42.04
N ALA A 14 9.46 -44.56 41.13
CA ALA A 14 9.12 -44.22 39.76
C ALA A 14 7.70 -43.61 39.66
N ARG A 15 7.44 -42.80 38.62
CA ARG A 15 6.16 -42.50 37.89
C ARG A 15 6.34 -41.16 37.15
N LYS A 16 6.25 -41.09 35.81
CA LYS A 16 5.12 -41.16 34.86
C LYS A 16 4.74 -39.76 34.36
N ASP A 17 4.84 -39.62 33.03
CA ASP A 17 3.96 -38.93 32.08
C ASP A 17 3.46 -37.51 32.42
N GLY A 18 3.88 -36.56 31.58
CA GLY A 18 3.35 -35.20 31.54
C GLY A 18 3.65 -34.55 30.19
N GLU A 19 2.78 -34.81 29.22
CA GLU A 19 2.72 -34.14 27.93
C GLU A 19 2.52 -32.63 28.14
N GLY A 20 3.33 -31.81 27.47
CA GLY A 20 3.26 -30.35 27.51
C GLY A 20 3.45 -29.78 26.11
N ASN A 21 2.31 -29.49 25.48
CA ASN A 21 2.10 -28.94 24.14
C ASN A 21 3.02 -27.74 23.79
N GLY A 22 4.07 -28.00 23.02
CA GLY A 22 4.91 -26.98 22.37
C GLY A 22 4.48 -26.79 20.92
N GLN A 23 3.44 -26.01 20.69
CA GLN A 23 2.89 -25.76 19.36
C GLN A 23 3.83 -24.82 18.59
N LYS A 24 4.82 -25.42 17.90
CA LYS A 24 5.57 -24.79 16.80
C LYS A 24 4.59 -24.42 15.70
N VAL A 25 4.34 -23.14 15.51
CA VAL A 25 3.65 -22.65 14.31
C VAL A 25 4.66 -22.63 13.18
N VAL A 26 4.58 -23.67 12.34
CA VAL A 26 5.29 -23.79 11.08
C VAL A 26 4.45 -23.06 10.02
N PRO A 27 4.98 -22.12 9.24
CA PRO A 27 4.23 -21.55 8.13
C PRO A 27 4.02 -22.63 7.06
N LYS A 28 2.76 -22.88 6.69
CA LYS A 28 2.40 -23.78 5.60
C LYS A 28 2.61 -23.06 4.27
N ASP A 29 3.65 -23.48 3.55
CA ASP A 29 3.75 -23.26 2.11
C ASP A 29 2.58 -23.98 1.42
N GLY A 30 1.62 -23.19 0.97
CA GLY A 30 0.40 -23.63 0.30
C GLY A 30 0.38 -23.09 -1.13
N GLN A 31 0.78 -23.96 -2.04
CA GLN A 31 0.53 -23.98 -3.47
C GLN A 31 -0.72 -23.17 -3.91
N HIS A 32 -0.51 -22.17 -4.76
CA HIS A 32 -1.59 -21.53 -5.54
C HIS A 32 -1.24 -21.61 -7.03
N GLU A 33 -1.27 -22.82 -7.58
CA GLU A 33 -1.45 -23.02 -9.01
C GLU A 33 -2.95 -23.14 -9.33
N GLY A 34 -3.38 -22.42 -10.35
CA GLY A 34 -4.57 -22.77 -11.14
C GLY A 34 -5.93 -22.35 -10.58
N ARG A 35 -6.30 -21.07 -10.70
CA ARG A 35 -7.67 -20.65 -11.04
C ARG A 35 -7.67 -19.45 -11.96
N GLN A 36 -7.27 -19.70 -13.20
CA GLN A 36 -7.74 -18.89 -14.33
C GLN A 36 -9.20 -19.28 -14.57
N LEU A 37 -10.11 -18.59 -13.88
CA LEU A 37 -11.54 -18.64 -14.16
C LEU A 37 -11.94 -17.27 -14.68
N ALA A 38 -12.29 -17.24 -15.96
CA ALA A 38 -12.97 -16.15 -16.63
C ALA A 38 -14.05 -15.56 -15.69
N ARG A 39 -13.86 -14.32 -15.26
CA ARG A 39 -14.89 -13.57 -14.56
C ARG A 39 -15.66 -12.78 -15.60
N LYS A 40 -16.79 -13.36 -15.94
CA LYS A 40 -17.95 -12.78 -16.60
C LYS A 40 -18.23 -11.39 -16.04
N ASP A 41 -18.45 -10.46 -16.95
CA ASP A 41 -18.87 -9.09 -16.73
C ASP A 41 -19.89 -9.01 -15.60
N ARG A 42 -19.57 -8.23 -14.56
CA ARG A 42 -20.57 -7.72 -13.64
C ARG A 42 -21.10 -6.44 -14.26
N ASP A 43 -22.35 -6.51 -14.71
CA ASP A 43 -23.18 -5.40 -15.16
C ASP A 43 -22.98 -4.12 -14.31
N GLY A 44 -22.68 -3.01 -14.98
CA GLY A 44 -22.98 -1.65 -14.50
C GLY A 44 -21.90 -0.89 -13.73
N GLY A 45 -20.72 -1.46 -13.47
CA GLY A 45 -19.61 -0.74 -12.85
C GLY A 45 -18.56 -0.37 -13.89
N GLY A 46 -18.52 0.89 -14.32
CA GLY A 46 -17.49 1.39 -15.24
C GLY A 46 -16.07 1.06 -14.78
N GLN A 47 -15.11 1.04 -15.71
CA GLN A 47 -13.70 0.79 -15.41
C GLN A 47 -13.12 1.98 -14.63
N ARG A 48 -13.41 2.02 -13.33
CA ARG A 48 -13.04 3.10 -12.44
C ARG A 48 -11.60 2.99 -12.02
N GLN A 49 -10.89 4.10 -12.14
CA GLN A 49 -9.47 4.21 -11.83
C GLN A 49 -9.18 5.39 -10.91
N ILE A 50 -8.04 5.30 -10.23
CA ILE A 50 -7.55 6.27 -9.27
C ILE A 50 -6.15 6.68 -9.68
N ALA A 51 -5.96 7.95 -10.03
CA ALA A 51 -4.64 8.51 -10.31
C ALA A 51 -4.08 9.25 -9.09
N LEU A 52 -2.83 8.94 -8.77
CA LEU A 52 -2.05 9.54 -7.70
C LEU A 52 -0.83 10.25 -8.32
N LEU A 53 -0.84 11.58 -8.31
CA LEU A 53 0.27 12.40 -8.81
C LEU A 53 1.33 12.57 -7.72
N ARG A 54 2.60 12.57 -8.12
CA ARG A 54 3.73 12.74 -7.19
C ARG A 54 4.27 14.17 -7.19
N GLY A 55 4.38 14.74 -5.99
CA GLY A 55 5.11 15.99 -5.76
C GLY A 55 4.46 17.24 -6.33
N VAL A 56 3.14 17.21 -6.55
CA VAL A 56 2.38 18.38 -7.00
C VAL A 56 1.92 19.21 -5.81
N ASN A 57 1.87 20.53 -6.00
CA ASN A 57 1.43 21.51 -4.98
C ASN A 57 2.19 21.45 -3.65
N VAL A 58 3.40 20.90 -3.64
CA VAL A 58 4.33 20.95 -2.50
C VAL A 58 5.26 22.14 -2.68
N GLY A 59 5.29 23.06 -1.71
CA GLY A 59 6.10 24.28 -1.79
C GLY A 59 5.67 25.16 -2.97
N ARG A 60 6.62 25.70 -3.74
CA ARG A 60 6.33 26.57 -4.90
C ARG A 60 6.38 25.85 -6.26
N ALA A 61 6.78 24.59 -6.29
CA ALA A 61 6.95 23.83 -7.53
C ALA A 61 5.68 23.10 -7.95
N LYS A 62 5.59 22.74 -9.25
CA LYS A 62 4.57 21.84 -9.82
C LYS A 62 3.15 22.18 -9.38
N ARG A 63 2.76 23.45 -9.59
CA ARG A 63 1.44 23.95 -9.23
C ARG A 63 0.42 23.49 -10.26
N ILE A 64 -0.62 22.81 -9.79
CA ILE A 64 -1.73 22.34 -10.60
C ILE A 64 -3.01 22.70 -9.86
N ALA A 65 -3.91 23.44 -10.50
CA ALA A 65 -5.26 23.58 -9.97
C ALA A 65 -6.00 22.26 -10.19
N MET A 66 -6.74 21.78 -9.18
CA MET A 66 -7.47 20.51 -9.33
C MET A 66 -8.59 20.60 -10.40
N ALA A 67 -9.04 21.80 -10.76
CA ALA A 67 -9.92 22.02 -11.90
C ALA A 67 -9.22 21.68 -13.23
N ASP A 68 -7.99 22.17 -13.42
CA ASP A 68 -7.19 21.87 -14.61
C ASP A 68 -6.88 20.38 -14.71
N LEU A 69 -6.59 19.72 -13.59
CA LEU A 69 -6.42 18.26 -13.56
C LEU A 69 -7.67 17.54 -14.07
N ARG A 70 -8.87 17.94 -13.62
CA ARG A 70 -10.13 17.34 -14.10
C ARG A 70 -10.34 17.62 -15.59
N GLN A 71 -10.02 18.83 -16.06
CA GLN A 71 -10.11 19.16 -17.48
C GLN A 71 -9.18 18.28 -18.32
N VAL A 72 -7.91 18.13 -17.90
CA VAL A 72 -6.95 17.25 -18.58
C VAL A 72 -7.46 15.82 -18.66
N LEU A 73 -8.04 15.29 -17.58
CA LEU A 73 -8.63 13.94 -17.60
C LEU A 73 -9.80 13.84 -18.60
N GLY A 74 -10.67 14.86 -18.64
CA GLY A 74 -11.76 14.93 -19.62
C GLY A 74 -11.29 14.99 -21.07
N GLU A 75 -10.23 15.76 -21.36
CA GLU A 75 -9.63 15.84 -22.70
C GLU A 75 -8.99 14.51 -23.15
N LEU A 76 -8.59 13.65 -22.21
CA LEU A 76 -8.14 12.29 -22.47
C LEU A 76 -9.29 11.30 -22.70
N GLY A 77 -10.54 11.75 -22.63
CA GLY A 77 -11.73 10.90 -22.76
C GLY A 77 -12.11 10.15 -21.48
N PHE A 78 -11.49 10.46 -20.34
CA PHE A 78 -11.93 9.94 -19.06
C PHE A 78 -13.16 10.70 -18.59
N THR A 79 -14.15 9.99 -18.06
CA THR A 79 -15.41 10.57 -17.58
C THR A 79 -15.48 10.53 -16.06
N GLY A 80 -16.50 11.17 -15.48
CA GLY A 80 -16.73 11.12 -14.03
C GLY A 80 -15.57 11.66 -13.16
N ALA A 81 -14.68 12.49 -13.72
CA ALA A 81 -13.46 12.90 -13.04
C ALA A 81 -13.76 13.72 -11.76
N ARG A 82 -13.39 13.17 -10.61
CA ARG A 82 -13.50 13.79 -9.28
C ARG A 82 -12.11 13.86 -8.65
N THR A 83 -11.79 14.97 -7.98
CA THR A 83 -10.50 15.17 -7.30
C THR A 83 -10.67 15.22 -5.80
N LEU A 84 -9.71 14.67 -5.05
CA LEU A 84 -9.67 14.71 -3.59
C LEU A 84 -8.44 15.47 -3.11
N LEU A 85 -8.66 16.50 -2.27
CA LEU A 85 -7.62 17.39 -1.74
C LEU A 85 -6.79 18.06 -2.87
N ASN A 86 -5.71 18.75 -2.49
CA ASN A 86 -4.83 19.45 -3.44
C ASN A 86 -3.51 18.71 -3.72
N SER A 87 -3.37 17.47 -3.23
CA SER A 87 -2.13 16.67 -3.38
C SER A 87 -2.09 15.84 -4.66
N GLY A 88 -3.01 16.08 -5.60
CA GLY A 88 -3.07 15.38 -6.88
C GLY A 88 -3.61 13.96 -6.72
N ASN A 89 -4.88 13.85 -6.33
CA ASN A 89 -5.62 12.59 -6.32
C ASN A 89 -6.86 12.75 -7.16
N ALA A 90 -7.09 11.83 -8.09
CA ALA A 90 -8.27 11.82 -8.94
C ALA A 90 -8.88 10.43 -9.01
N VAL A 91 -10.20 10.37 -9.12
CA VAL A 91 -10.99 9.19 -9.47
C VAL A 91 -11.70 9.51 -10.78
N PHE A 92 -11.71 8.59 -11.73
CA PHE A 92 -12.32 8.77 -13.04
C PHE A 92 -12.74 7.43 -13.61
N ASP A 93 -13.64 7.47 -14.59
CA ASP A 93 -14.19 6.31 -15.27
C ASP A 93 -13.62 6.24 -16.70
N CYS A 94 -13.23 5.04 -17.14
CA CYS A 94 -12.67 4.78 -18.47
C CYS A 94 -13.73 4.26 -19.47
N ASP A 95 -15.00 4.57 -19.24
CA ASP A 95 -16.10 4.05 -20.04
C ASP A 95 -15.95 4.39 -21.53
N GLY A 96 -16.14 3.40 -22.39
CA GLY A 96 -16.02 3.55 -23.85
C GLY A 96 -14.59 3.53 -24.40
N LEU A 97 -13.57 3.38 -23.55
CA LEU A 97 -12.20 3.08 -23.98
C LEU A 97 -12.01 1.57 -24.18
N ASP A 98 -11.17 1.19 -25.14
CA ASP A 98 -10.78 -0.21 -25.27
C ASP A 98 -9.88 -0.67 -24.10
N ALA A 99 -9.72 -1.99 -23.95
CA ALA A 99 -8.96 -2.57 -22.84
C ALA A 99 -7.47 -2.16 -22.80
N ALA A 100 -6.87 -1.84 -23.95
CA ALA A 100 -5.47 -1.42 -24.01
C ALA A 100 -5.32 0.03 -23.54
N GLN A 101 -6.24 0.90 -23.96
CA GLN A 101 -6.29 2.33 -23.63
C GLN A 101 -6.73 2.61 -22.19
N SER A 102 -7.45 1.67 -21.59
CA SER A 102 -7.93 1.71 -20.21
C SER A 102 -7.06 0.92 -19.23
N SER A 103 -5.92 0.34 -19.64
CA SER A 103 -5.01 -0.26 -18.67
C SER A 103 -4.41 0.80 -17.73
N THR A 104 -4.17 0.46 -16.45
CA THR A 104 -3.70 1.44 -15.45
C THR A 104 -2.36 2.06 -15.84
N SER A 105 -1.44 1.28 -16.40
CA SER A 105 -0.15 1.76 -16.91
C SER A 105 -0.32 2.72 -18.09
N MET A 106 -1.25 2.45 -19.00
CA MET A 106 -1.52 3.35 -20.13
C MET A 106 -2.18 4.65 -19.67
N SER A 107 -3.16 4.57 -18.77
CA SER A 107 -3.75 5.77 -18.15
C SER A 107 -2.69 6.63 -17.47
N ALA A 108 -1.76 6.01 -16.71
CA ALA A 108 -0.67 6.73 -16.07
C ALA A 108 0.17 7.51 -17.11
N THR A 109 0.67 6.84 -18.15
CA THR A 109 1.46 7.46 -19.22
C THR A 109 0.73 8.62 -19.89
N ARG A 110 -0.53 8.41 -20.29
CA ARG A 110 -1.36 9.44 -20.95
C ARG A 110 -1.56 10.67 -20.08
N ILE A 111 -1.76 10.48 -18.77
CA ILE A 111 -1.88 11.58 -17.81
C ILE A 111 -0.55 12.31 -17.67
N GLU A 112 0.58 11.60 -17.50
CA GLU A 112 1.91 12.23 -17.40
C GLU A 112 2.21 13.11 -18.62
N GLU A 113 1.98 12.59 -19.83
CA GLU A 113 2.19 13.30 -21.10
C GLU A 113 1.28 14.53 -21.21
N ALA A 114 -0.01 14.38 -20.89
CA ALA A 114 -0.95 15.49 -20.98
C ALA A 114 -0.66 16.59 -19.95
N LEU A 115 -0.21 16.26 -18.73
CA LEU A 115 0.21 17.25 -17.73
C LEU A 115 1.39 18.09 -18.21
N VAL A 116 2.36 17.46 -18.91
CA VAL A 116 3.47 18.18 -19.51
C VAL A 116 3.00 19.08 -20.66
N LEU A 117 2.22 18.53 -21.59
CA LEU A 117 1.80 19.26 -22.80
C LEU A 117 0.83 20.42 -22.50
N LYS A 118 -0.08 20.24 -21.54
CA LYS A 118 -1.16 21.19 -21.27
C LYS A 118 -0.82 22.17 -20.15
N LEU A 119 -0.10 21.72 -19.13
CA LEU A 119 0.16 22.50 -17.92
C LEU A 119 1.65 22.81 -17.72
N GLY A 120 2.55 22.25 -18.53
CA GLY A 120 3.99 22.40 -18.35
C GLY A 120 4.51 21.73 -17.07
N VAL A 121 3.76 20.77 -16.50
CA VAL A 121 4.11 20.14 -15.22
C VAL A 121 4.49 18.67 -15.42
N GLY A 122 5.77 18.37 -15.24
CA GLY A 122 6.25 16.98 -15.15
C GLY A 122 6.00 16.39 -13.75
N SER A 123 5.06 15.46 -13.64
CA SER A 123 4.78 14.71 -12.41
C SER A 123 4.64 13.23 -12.74
N ARG A 124 5.19 12.35 -11.87
CA ARG A 124 4.93 10.91 -11.96
C ARG A 124 3.50 10.62 -11.53
N VAL A 125 2.84 9.69 -12.22
CA VAL A 125 1.47 9.28 -11.95
C VAL A 125 1.45 7.78 -11.69
N THR A 126 0.93 7.38 -10.53
CA THR A 126 0.61 5.98 -10.23
C THR A 126 -0.90 5.80 -10.37
N VAL A 127 -1.36 4.81 -11.12
CA VAL A 127 -2.79 4.51 -11.30
C VAL A 127 -3.13 3.15 -10.72
N LEU A 128 -4.21 3.10 -9.94
CA LEU A 128 -4.85 1.86 -9.51
C LEU A 128 -6.24 1.75 -10.14
N ASP A 129 -6.67 0.54 -10.47
CA ASP A 129 -8.10 0.27 -10.66
C ASP A 129 -8.81 0.12 -9.30
N ALA A 130 -10.14 0.15 -9.31
CA ALA A 130 -10.93 0.05 -8.09
C ALA A 130 -10.68 -1.26 -7.30
N GLN A 131 -10.41 -2.38 -7.97
CA GLN A 131 -10.15 -3.66 -7.31
C GLN A 131 -8.75 -3.69 -6.68
N GLN A 132 -7.75 -3.11 -7.35
CA GLN A 132 -6.42 -2.93 -6.79
C GLN A 132 -6.45 -2.02 -5.56
N LEU A 133 -7.29 -0.99 -5.56
CA LEU A 133 -7.50 -0.16 -4.37
C LEU A 133 -8.19 -0.93 -3.22
N ASP A 134 -9.13 -1.83 -3.52
CA ASP A 134 -9.68 -2.73 -2.48
C ASP A 134 -8.59 -3.60 -1.88
N ASP A 135 -7.72 -4.20 -2.72
CA ASP A 135 -6.59 -5.00 -2.28
C ASP A 135 -5.66 -4.18 -1.37
N VAL A 136 -5.35 -2.92 -1.73
CA VAL A 136 -4.55 -2.00 -0.88
C VAL A 136 -5.19 -1.75 0.49
N VAL A 137 -6.52 -1.63 0.55
CA VAL A 137 -7.20 -1.44 1.84
C VAL A 137 -7.19 -2.73 2.66
N ALA A 138 -7.43 -3.87 2.03
CA ALA A 138 -7.50 -5.17 2.69
C ALA A 138 -6.13 -5.68 3.17
N ASP A 139 -5.05 -5.38 2.44
CA ASP A 139 -3.70 -5.89 2.71
C ASP A 139 -2.99 -5.15 3.87
N ASN A 140 -3.57 -4.10 4.46
CA ASN A 140 -2.92 -3.33 5.52
C ASN A 140 -2.91 -4.09 6.87
N PRO A 141 -1.75 -4.59 7.35
CA PRO A 141 -1.68 -5.34 8.60
C PRO A 141 -1.46 -4.43 9.83
N LEU A 142 -1.25 -3.13 9.64
CA LEU A 142 -0.80 -2.21 10.70
C LEU A 142 -1.96 -1.52 11.42
N GLY A 143 -3.21 -1.83 11.08
CA GLY A 143 -4.40 -1.17 11.64
C GLY A 143 -4.52 -1.24 13.16
N ALA A 144 -3.95 -2.27 13.80
CA ALA A 144 -3.99 -2.43 15.25
C ALA A 144 -3.01 -1.52 16.01
N ILE A 145 -1.91 -1.09 15.37
CA ILE A 145 -0.86 -0.28 16.01
C ILE A 145 -0.87 1.18 15.53
N ALA A 146 -1.40 1.42 14.32
CA ALA A 146 -1.42 2.73 13.70
C ALA A 146 -2.62 3.56 14.19
N VAL A 147 -2.49 4.11 15.39
CA VAL A 147 -3.57 4.87 16.06
C VAL A 147 -3.88 6.22 15.41
N ASP A 148 -2.96 6.78 14.62
CA ASP A 148 -3.14 8.04 13.88
C ASP A 148 -3.10 7.79 12.35
N PRO A 149 -4.25 7.78 11.66
CA PRO A 149 -4.30 7.61 10.21
C PRO A 149 -3.48 8.62 9.39
N ALA A 150 -3.13 9.78 9.97
CA ALA A 150 -2.28 10.77 9.31
C ALA A 150 -0.79 10.41 9.34
N ARG A 151 -0.38 9.48 10.23
CA ARG A 151 1.00 8.97 10.36
C ARG A 151 1.22 7.59 9.76
N LEU A 152 0.15 6.88 9.41
CA LEU A 152 0.24 5.66 8.63
C LEU A 152 0.36 6.00 7.15
N MET A 153 1.55 5.76 6.58
CA MET A 153 1.84 5.97 5.17
C MET A 153 1.55 4.72 4.36
N VAL A 154 0.99 4.91 3.18
CA VAL A 154 0.75 3.89 2.15
C VAL A 154 1.48 4.33 0.89
N SER A 155 2.50 3.58 0.51
CA SER A 155 3.33 3.84 -0.68
C SER A 155 2.95 2.89 -1.78
N VAL A 156 2.11 3.36 -2.69
CA VAL A 156 1.61 2.58 -3.82
C VAL A 156 2.71 2.44 -4.86
N PHE A 157 2.95 1.21 -5.33
CA PHE A 157 3.99 0.90 -6.30
C PHE A 157 3.57 1.34 -7.70
N SER A 158 4.44 2.08 -8.40
CA SER A 158 4.26 2.34 -9.84
C SER A 158 4.48 1.08 -10.68
N ASN A 159 5.37 0.19 -10.22
CA ASN A 159 5.55 -1.15 -10.76
C ASN A 159 5.47 -2.18 -9.62
N PRO A 160 4.48 -3.09 -9.59
CA PRO A 160 4.34 -4.10 -8.54
C PRO A 160 5.58 -4.98 -8.33
N ALA A 161 6.40 -5.19 -9.37
CA ALA A 161 7.64 -5.96 -9.27
C ALA A 161 8.67 -5.30 -8.33
N ASP A 162 8.58 -3.98 -8.12
CA ASP A 162 9.48 -3.26 -7.21
C ASP A 162 9.27 -3.62 -5.74
N ARG A 163 8.16 -4.29 -5.39
CA ARG A 163 7.92 -4.88 -4.06
C ARG A 163 9.12 -5.71 -3.60
N ALA A 164 9.73 -6.50 -4.50
CA ALA A 164 10.85 -7.38 -4.16
C ALA A 164 12.08 -6.62 -3.65
N LYS A 165 12.28 -5.36 -4.08
CA LYS A 165 13.38 -4.51 -3.62
C LYS A 165 13.22 -4.10 -2.15
N LEU A 166 11.98 -4.11 -1.63
CA LEU A 166 11.65 -3.73 -0.26
C LEU A 166 11.59 -4.90 0.71
N GLU A 167 11.63 -6.14 0.23
CA GLU A 167 11.57 -7.34 1.09
C GLU A 167 12.57 -7.29 2.26
N PRO A 168 13.84 -6.84 2.06
CA PRO A 168 14.78 -6.72 3.18
C PRO A 168 14.35 -5.73 4.27
N LEU A 169 13.51 -4.73 3.96
CA LEU A 169 12.99 -3.79 4.95
C LEU A 169 11.89 -4.42 5.80
N ALA A 170 11.11 -5.37 5.28
CA ALA A 170 10.03 -6.03 6.02
C ALA A 170 10.52 -6.92 7.16
N HIS A 171 11.81 -7.29 7.15
CA HIS A 171 12.44 -8.13 8.17
C HIS A 171 13.30 -7.35 9.17
N GLN A 172 13.36 -6.02 9.08
CA GLN A 172 14.16 -5.18 9.97
C GLN A 172 13.36 -4.76 11.21
N PRO A 173 14.04 -4.58 12.37
CA PRO A 173 13.43 -3.99 13.55
C PRO A 173 13.27 -2.47 13.36
N TRP A 174 12.02 -2.00 13.41
CA TRP A 174 11.67 -0.59 13.17
C TRP A 174 11.19 0.14 14.42
N GLU A 175 11.06 -0.54 15.55
CA GLU A 175 10.41 -0.01 16.75
C GLU A 175 10.93 1.39 17.12
N PRO A 176 10.02 2.34 17.48
CA PRO A 176 8.57 2.18 17.63
C PRO A 176 7.77 2.27 16.31
N GLU A 177 8.43 2.39 15.16
CA GLU A 177 7.79 2.34 13.83
C GLU A 177 7.44 0.91 13.42
N ALA A 178 6.70 0.75 12.32
CA ALA A 178 6.49 -0.55 11.70
C ALA A 178 6.50 -0.44 10.18
N PHE A 179 6.89 -1.51 9.51
CA PHE A 179 6.96 -1.60 8.06
C PHE A 179 6.36 -2.93 7.60
N ALA A 180 5.46 -2.88 6.62
CA ALA A 180 4.86 -4.07 6.04
C ALA A 180 4.69 -3.93 4.52
N LEU A 181 4.58 -5.07 3.84
CA LEU A 181 4.40 -5.14 2.40
C LEU A 181 3.07 -5.82 2.06
N GLY A 182 2.23 -5.14 1.29
CA GLY A 182 1.10 -5.74 0.59
C GLY A 182 1.45 -6.05 -0.87
N ARG A 183 0.45 -6.43 -1.66
CA ARG A 183 0.62 -6.70 -3.10
C ARG A 183 0.96 -5.44 -3.90
N TRP A 184 0.23 -4.36 -3.64
CA TRP A 184 0.27 -3.12 -4.45
C TRP A 184 0.93 -1.94 -3.72
N ALA A 185 1.18 -2.06 -2.41
CA ALA A 185 1.71 -0.98 -1.61
C ALA A 185 2.57 -1.49 -0.44
N ALA A 186 3.47 -0.63 0.02
CA ALA A 186 4.11 -0.75 1.33
C ALA A 186 3.35 0.12 2.36
N TYR A 187 3.30 -0.35 3.61
CA TYR A 187 2.69 0.33 4.74
C TYR A 187 3.76 0.70 5.75
N ILE A 188 3.80 1.97 6.17
CA ILE A 188 4.76 2.45 7.17
C ILE A 188 4.01 3.18 8.28
N TRP A 189 4.11 2.66 9.51
CA TRP A 189 3.68 3.36 10.70
C TRP A 189 4.79 4.28 11.19
N CYS A 190 4.63 5.59 10.99
CA CYS A 190 5.60 6.60 11.41
C CYS A 190 5.27 7.11 12.82
N ALA A 191 5.59 6.35 13.86
CA ALA A 191 5.20 6.64 15.26
C ALA A 191 5.49 8.09 15.70
N ASP A 192 6.71 8.55 15.46
CA ASP A 192 7.18 9.90 15.84
C ASP A 192 6.98 10.96 14.74
N GLY A 193 6.25 10.61 13.69
CA GLY A 193 5.94 11.50 12.56
C GLY A 193 6.71 11.17 11.27
N VAL A 194 6.12 11.55 10.14
CA VAL A 194 6.56 11.13 8.79
C VAL A 194 7.99 11.58 8.47
N LEU A 195 8.35 12.82 8.84
CA LEU A 195 9.69 13.37 8.56
C LEU A 195 10.80 12.72 9.40
N ALA A 196 10.47 12.18 10.58
CA ALA A 196 11.41 11.52 11.47
C ALA A 196 11.56 10.01 11.20
N SER A 197 10.67 9.43 10.39
CA SER A 197 10.59 7.98 10.19
C SER A 197 11.82 7.42 9.47
N ARG A 198 12.53 6.52 10.17
CA ARG A 198 13.68 5.80 9.62
C ARG A 198 13.25 4.80 8.56
N ALA A 199 12.10 4.14 8.74
CA ALA A 199 11.55 3.19 7.78
C ALA A 199 11.15 3.88 6.47
N ALA A 200 10.49 5.03 6.55
CA ALA A 200 10.13 5.83 5.37
C ALA A 200 11.36 6.33 4.62
N ALA A 201 12.39 6.79 5.34
CA ALA A 201 13.66 7.21 4.74
C ALA A 201 14.40 6.04 4.05
N ALA A 202 14.44 4.86 4.67
CA ALA A 202 15.07 3.67 4.09
C ALA A 202 14.38 3.23 2.80
N MET A 203 13.05 3.16 2.79
CA MET A 203 12.27 2.85 1.59
C MET A 203 12.46 3.91 0.49
N GLY A 204 12.50 5.20 0.87
CA GLY A 204 12.77 6.30 -0.05
C GLY A 204 14.11 6.18 -0.78
N LYS A 205 15.15 5.64 -0.12
CA LYS A 205 16.46 5.37 -0.74
C LYS A 205 16.41 4.24 -1.78
N LEU A 206 15.51 3.26 -1.60
CA LEU A 206 15.40 2.11 -2.49
C LEU A 206 14.52 2.39 -3.71
N LEU A 207 13.39 3.09 -3.52
CA LEU A 207 12.39 3.28 -4.57
C LEU A 207 12.21 4.72 -5.05
N GLY A 208 12.51 5.74 -4.25
CA GLY A 208 12.46 7.14 -4.69
C GLY A 208 11.14 7.58 -5.33
N ASP A 209 11.11 7.67 -6.67
CA ASP A 209 9.95 8.03 -7.50
C ASP A 209 9.18 6.82 -8.07
N GLY A 210 9.63 5.59 -7.80
CA GLY A 210 8.92 4.35 -8.11
C GLY A 210 7.68 4.09 -7.25
N VAL A 211 7.36 5.00 -6.33
CA VAL A 211 6.14 4.97 -5.50
C VAL A 211 5.47 6.33 -5.41
N THR A 212 4.15 6.30 -5.21
CA THR A 212 3.38 7.46 -4.78
C THR A 212 2.81 7.22 -3.38
N THR A 213 3.23 8.04 -2.42
CA THR A 213 2.83 7.89 -1.00
C THR A 213 1.65 8.79 -0.65
N ARG A 214 0.68 8.23 0.09
CA ARG A 214 -0.41 8.95 0.75
C ARG A 214 -0.59 8.42 2.17
N ASN A 215 -1.16 9.22 3.06
CA ASN A 215 -1.54 8.72 4.37
C ASN A 215 -2.81 7.88 4.31
N TRP A 216 -3.04 7.06 5.33
CA TRP A 216 -4.19 6.15 5.42
C TRP A 216 -5.53 6.88 5.36
N ALA A 217 -5.62 8.07 5.97
CA ALA A 217 -6.82 8.91 5.88
C ALA A 217 -7.18 9.29 4.43
N THR A 218 -6.18 9.54 3.58
CA THR A 218 -6.38 9.85 2.16
C THR A 218 -6.77 8.60 1.38
N ILE A 219 -6.09 7.47 1.59
CA ILE A 219 -6.42 6.19 0.94
C ILE A 219 -7.86 5.78 1.27
N SER A 220 -8.27 5.89 2.53
CA SER A 220 -9.64 5.56 2.97
C SER A 220 -10.69 6.44 2.29
N LYS A 221 -10.42 7.74 2.14
CA LYS A 221 -11.31 8.67 1.42
C LYS A 221 -11.36 8.40 -0.08
N LEU A 222 -10.24 8.02 -0.70
CA LEU A 222 -10.22 7.63 -2.11
C LEU A 222 -10.98 6.33 -2.33
N HIS A 223 -10.84 5.36 -1.42
CA HIS A 223 -11.58 4.11 -1.47
C HIS A 223 -13.09 4.35 -1.39
N ALA A 224 -13.54 5.17 -0.43
CA ALA A 224 -14.94 5.58 -0.34
C ALA A 224 -15.41 6.33 -1.61
N LEU A 225 -14.62 7.27 -2.13
CA LEU A 225 -14.95 8.03 -3.34
C LEU A 225 -15.03 7.15 -4.59
N ALA A 226 -14.18 6.13 -4.69
CA ALA A 226 -14.19 5.18 -5.78
C ALA A 226 -15.41 4.25 -5.73
N ARG A 227 -15.93 3.98 -4.53
CA ARG A 227 -17.09 3.09 -4.30
C ARG A 227 -18.43 3.81 -4.21
N ALA A 228 -18.43 5.14 -4.15
CA ALA A 228 -19.66 5.91 -4.24
C ALA A 228 -20.28 5.78 -5.63
N ASP A 229 -21.59 5.54 -5.67
CA ASP A 229 -22.37 5.60 -6.91
C ASP A 229 -22.15 6.95 -7.60
N ALA A 230 -22.16 6.93 -8.94
CA ALA A 230 -21.95 8.12 -9.76
C ALA A 230 -23.12 9.09 -9.63
#